data_AF-A0A971B2V3-F1
#
_entry.id   AF-A0A971B2V3-F1
#
_cell.length_a   1.000
_cell.length_b   1.000
_cell.length_c   1.000
_cell.angle_alpha   90.00
_cell.angle_beta   90.00
_cell.angle_gamma   90.00
#
_symmetry.space_group_name_H-M   'P 1'
#
loop_
_entity.id
_entity.type
_entity.pdbx_description
1 polymer ?
#
loop_
_entity_poly.entity_id
_entity_poly.type
_entity_poly.pdbx_seq_one_letter_code
_entity_poly.pdbx_strand_id
1 'polypeptide(L)'
;MASSTKWIVLACCVALWAATSAPAQTQSGDAWRSAGNDVSNTRTEPSRPAADGSALPPGSDSPRPRSAKVSMGQDSLPNEHGQLWRTYDISPYTLQVASTNRPEQALVDWILQETGYEAWHTEPLAILSANRRSLFVYHTPEMQQAVADIVDRFVSNDADSSEFVVRVVTVGSPNWRARVQPTLQPFQVQTPGVQAWLLEPEAAVNLMADLRRRTDFREHSSPQQMVSNGQSTVVSSTRSQYYVRDVRLTGNTWPGYQPETAVVDEGFSLEFSPLLSIDRESIDAIVKCQIDQLEKMVPVMVDVPTSVAPRQRTKIEVPQLAHFQFHERFRWSPDNVLLVAMGMVPLPLASENKPLVPGLPIPGVAPGDNRGDLLVLIESKRATTAKASAAQTATRPFSASGVR
;
A
#
# COMPACT_ATOMS: atom_id res chain seq x y z
N MET A 1 34.19 31.21 41.87
CA MET A 1 35.04 30.12 41.35
C MET A 1 34.66 28.83 42.06
N ALA A 2 34.42 27.77 41.28
CA ALA A 2 34.16 26.36 41.67
C ALA A 2 32.89 26.08 42.51
N SER A 3 31.79 25.58 41.93
CA SER A 3 31.54 24.22 41.38
C SER A 3 31.41 23.18 42.50
N SER A 4 30.19 22.72 42.81
CA SER A 4 29.60 21.42 42.37
C SER A 4 30.09 20.26 43.27
N THR A 5 29.34 19.25 43.71
CA THR A 5 28.12 18.59 43.24
C THR A 5 27.57 17.79 44.44
N LYS A 6 26.31 17.95 44.83
CA LYS A 6 25.62 17.01 45.72
C LYS A 6 24.69 16.15 44.88
N TRP A 7 24.92 14.84 44.94
CA TRP A 7 24.09 13.81 44.34
C TRP A 7 22.70 13.81 45.00
N ILE A 8 21.65 13.99 44.20
CA ILE A 8 20.28 13.63 44.60
C ILE A 8 19.81 12.58 43.60
N VAL A 9 19.70 11.36 44.13
CA VAL A 9 18.98 10.23 43.53
C VAL A 9 17.49 10.55 43.67
N LEU A 10 16.79 10.77 42.54
CA LEU A 10 15.34 10.78 42.53
C LEU A 10 14.83 9.49 41.89
N ALA A 11 14.13 8.71 42.71
CA ALA A 11 13.54 7.43 42.36
C ALA A 11 12.40 7.60 41.35
N CYS A 12 12.46 6.81 40.27
CA CYS A 12 11.36 6.60 39.34
C CYS A 12 10.20 5.86 40.03
N CYS A 13 9.04 6.51 40.15
CA CYS A 13 7.76 5.83 40.31
C CYS A 13 7.19 5.55 38.90
N VAL A 14 7.48 4.36 38.37
CA VAL A 14 6.76 3.82 37.20
C VAL A 14 5.45 3.25 37.69
N ALA A 15 4.34 3.93 37.38
CA ALA A 15 3.01 3.36 37.53
C ALA A 15 2.80 2.34 36.39
N LEU A 16 2.76 1.05 36.76
CA LEU A 16 2.31 -0.04 35.89
C LEU A 16 0.83 0.18 35.56
N TRP A 17 0.52 0.52 34.31
CA TRP A 17 -0.80 0.23 33.73
C TRP A 17 -0.69 -1.08 32.96
N ALA A 18 -1.21 -2.15 33.57
CA ALA A 18 -1.41 -3.43 32.91
C ALA A 18 -2.67 -3.33 32.03
N ALA A 19 -2.47 -3.06 30.74
CA ALA A 19 -3.52 -3.24 29.74
C ALA A 19 -3.54 -4.72 29.33
N THR A 20 -4.52 -5.47 29.84
CA THR A 20 -4.82 -6.84 29.39
C THR A 20 -5.41 -6.77 27.98
N SER A 21 -4.56 -6.89 26.95
CA SER A 21 -5.01 -7.00 25.57
C SER A 21 -5.44 -8.44 25.27
N ALA A 22 -6.76 -8.68 25.25
CA ALA A 22 -7.33 -9.88 24.66
C ALA A 22 -7.19 -9.81 23.12
N PRO A 23 -6.90 -10.93 22.43
CA PRO A 23 -6.74 -10.91 20.98
C PRO A 23 -8.09 -10.74 20.28
N ALA A 24 -8.26 -9.60 19.61
CA ALA A 24 -9.36 -9.40 18.65
C ALA A 24 -9.09 -10.26 17.40
N GLN A 25 -9.92 -11.27 17.19
CA GLN A 25 -9.95 -12.04 15.96
C GLN A 25 -10.52 -11.17 14.83
N THR A 26 -9.65 -10.68 13.95
CA THR A 26 -10.05 -10.03 12.71
C THR A 26 -10.44 -11.11 11.70
N GLN A 27 -11.73 -11.42 11.63
CA GLN A 27 -12.27 -12.22 10.53
C GLN A 27 -12.32 -11.37 9.25
N SER A 28 -11.45 -11.72 8.31
CA SER A 28 -11.49 -11.32 6.92
C SER A 28 -12.79 -11.81 6.29
N GLY A 29 -13.64 -10.90 5.82
CA GLY A 29 -14.99 -11.18 5.35
C GLY A 29 -15.29 -10.62 3.96
N ASP A 30 -14.40 -10.81 2.98
CA ASP A 30 -14.77 -10.72 1.57
C ASP A 30 -15.03 -12.13 1.03
N ALA A 31 -16.29 -12.55 1.12
CA ALA A 31 -16.80 -13.72 0.40
C ALA A 31 -18.22 -13.44 -0.08
N TRP A 32 -18.31 -12.82 -1.26
CA TRP A 32 -19.50 -12.93 -2.11
C TRP A 32 -19.75 -14.42 -2.38
N ARG A 33 -20.83 -14.97 -1.80
CA ARG A 33 -21.35 -16.30 -2.14
C ARG A 33 -22.77 -16.19 -2.65
N SER A 34 -22.93 -16.54 -3.91
CA SER A 34 -24.20 -16.79 -4.58
C SER A 34 -25.03 -17.82 -3.79
N ALA A 35 -26.29 -17.48 -3.56
CA ALA A 35 -27.28 -18.39 -2.99
C ALA A 35 -27.49 -19.59 -3.93
N GLY A 36 -27.04 -20.76 -3.51
CA GLY A 36 -27.33 -22.05 -4.11
C GLY A 36 -27.86 -22.98 -3.04
N ASN A 37 -29.13 -23.33 -3.16
CA ASN A 37 -29.93 -24.26 -2.36
C ASN A 37 -29.19 -25.41 -1.67
N ASP A 38 -29.31 -25.48 -0.35
CA ASP A 38 -29.26 -26.75 0.39
C ASP A 38 -30.64 -27.42 0.33
N VAL A 39 -30.70 -28.62 -0.23
CA VAL A 39 -31.82 -29.55 -0.05
C VAL A 39 -31.28 -30.75 0.72
N SER A 40 -31.66 -30.83 1.99
CA SER A 40 -31.55 -32.06 2.78
C SER A 40 -32.77 -32.94 2.54
N ASN A 41 -32.45 -34.22 2.38
CA ASN A 41 -33.29 -35.36 2.06
C ASN A 41 -34.13 -35.80 3.27
N THR A 42 -35.47 -35.89 3.14
CA THR A 42 -36.28 -36.82 3.93
C THR A 42 -37.27 -37.55 3.04
N ARG A 43 -37.09 -38.87 3.03
CA ARG A 43 -37.80 -39.93 2.30
C ARG A 43 -39.17 -40.19 2.93
N THR A 44 -40.23 -40.41 2.13
CA THR A 44 -41.23 -41.51 2.22
C THR A 44 -42.18 -41.45 0.99
N GLU A 45 -42.23 -42.54 0.22
CA GLU A 45 -43.13 -42.84 -0.94
C GLU A 45 -44.52 -43.39 -0.47
N PRO A 46 -45.52 -43.76 -1.32
CA PRO A 46 -45.70 -43.61 -2.79
C PRO A 46 -47.13 -43.18 -3.24
N SER A 47 -47.34 -42.90 -4.55
CA SER A 47 -48.43 -43.45 -5.44
C SER A 47 -49.08 -42.47 -6.46
N ARG A 48 -48.71 -42.60 -7.75
CA ARG A 48 -49.52 -42.60 -9.02
C ARG A 48 -50.53 -41.46 -9.37
N PRO A 49 -51.04 -41.33 -10.64
CA PRO A 49 -50.67 -40.21 -11.52
C PRO A 49 -51.83 -39.34 -12.08
N ALA A 50 -51.43 -38.24 -12.74
CA ALA A 50 -52.07 -37.48 -13.83
C ALA A 50 -53.37 -36.68 -13.55
N ALA A 51 -53.31 -35.35 -13.75
CA ALA A 51 -53.99 -34.61 -14.83
C ALA A 51 -54.18 -33.11 -14.48
N ASP A 52 -53.96 -32.27 -15.49
CA ASP A 52 -54.50 -30.94 -15.76
C ASP A 52 -54.38 -29.76 -14.78
N GLY A 53 -53.65 -28.75 -15.28
CA GLY A 53 -54.29 -27.46 -15.57
C GLY A 53 -54.50 -26.52 -14.41
N SER A 54 -53.47 -25.74 -14.08
CA SER A 54 -53.67 -24.34 -13.68
C SER A 54 -52.45 -23.50 -14.02
N ALA A 55 -52.66 -22.55 -14.93
CA ALA A 55 -51.71 -21.54 -15.29
C ALA A 55 -51.29 -20.73 -14.05
N LEU A 56 -49.97 -20.59 -13.87
CA LEU A 56 -49.40 -19.63 -12.92
C LEU A 56 -49.85 -18.22 -13.34
N PRO A 57 -50.44 -17.41 -12.45
CA PRO A 57 -50.60 -15.99 -12.73
C PRO A 57 -49.21 -15.35 -12.85
N PRO A 58 -49.00 -14.38 -13.76
CA PRO A 58 -47.74 -13.64 -13.82
C PRO A 58 -47.56 -12.96 -12.46
N GLY A 59 -46.55 -13.41 -11.72
CA GLY A 59 -46.19 -12.87 -10.42
C GLY A 59 -45.93 -11.38 -10.57
N SER A 60 -46.81 -10.60 -9.95
CA SER A 60 -46.62 -9.18 -9.70
C SER A 60 -45.25 -8.98 -9.06
N ASP A 61 -44.37 -8.31 -9.78
CA ASP A 61 -43.05 -7.87 -9.33
C ASP A 61 -43.23 -6.78 -8.27
N SER A 62 -43.71 -7.18 -7.10
CA SER A 62 -43.90 -6.31 -5.95
C SER A 62 -42.55 -6.19 -5.24
N PRO A 63 -41.99 -4.97 -5.08
CA PRO A 63 -40.74 -4.80 -4.36
C PRO A 63 -40.86 -5.44 -2.97
N ARG A 64 -39.93 -6.35 -2.63
CA ARG A 64 -39.88 -6.96 -1.30
C ARG A 64 -39.93 -5.85 -0.24
N PRO A 65 -40.79 -5.95 0.79
CA PRO A 65 -40.91 -4.91 1.80
C PRO A 65 -39.56 -4.74 2.51
N ARG A 66 -39.03 -3.52 2.50
CA ARG A 66 -37.77 -3.19 3.19
C ARG A 66 -38.01 -3.29 4.69
N SER A 67 -37.21 -4.09 5.39
CA SER A 67 -37.26 -4.20 6.86
C SER A 67 -36.79 -2.92 7.57
N ALA A 68 -36.04 -2.07 6.86
CA ALA A 68 -35.58 -0.78 7.35
C ALA A 68 -36.71 0.26 7.34
N LYS A 69 -36.99 0.84 8.51
CA LYS A 69 -37.89 1.98 8.64
C LYS A 69 -37.12 3.23 8.22
N VAL A 70 -37.55 3.86 7.13
CA VAL A 70 -37.00 5.15 6.67
C VAL A 70 -37.89 6.25 7.24
N SER A 71 -37.39 7.04 8.17
CA SER A 71 -37.98 8.33 8.50
C SER A 71 -37.53 9.34 7.44
N MET A 72 -38.45 10.19 6.97
CA MET A 72 -38.04 11.40 6.27
C MET A 72 -37.18 12.21 7.24
N GLY A 73 -35.90 12.40 6.91
CA GLY A 73 -34.98 13.19 7.72
C GLY A 73 -35.46 14.65 7.83
N GLN A 74 -34.92 15.40 8.79
CA GLN A 74 -35.10 16.85 8.82
C GLN A 74 -34.61 17.47 7.51
N ASP A 75 -35.26 18.54 7.04
CA ASP A 75 -34.91 19.27 5.82
C ASP A 75 -33.52 19.95 5.88
N SER A 76 -32.85 19.91 7.03
CA SER A 76 -31.51 20.45 7.27
C SER A 76 -30.59 19.41 7.90
N LEU A 77 -29.30 19.44 7.55
CA LEU A 77 -28.29 18.57 8.16
C LEU A 77 -28.21 18.78 9.68
N PRO A 78 -28.15 17.70 10.48
CA PRO A 78 -27.97 17.76 11.93
C PRO A 78 -26.70 18.52 12.34
N ASN A 79 -26.86 19.59 13.11
CA ASN A 79 -25.78 20.52 13.48
C ASN A 79 -25.56 20.65 15.00
N GLU A 80 -25.90 19.60 15.76
CA GLU A 80 -25.89 19.58 17.24
C GLU A 80 -24.52 19.94 17.85
N HIS A 81 -23.44 19.71 17.10
CA HIS A 81 -22.06 20.00 17.52
C HIS A 81 -21.47 21.24 16.86
N GLY A 82 -22.30 22.12 16.29
CA GLY A 82 -21.85 23.32 15.57
C GLY A 82 -21.21 23.01 14.22
N GLN A 83 -21.58 21.89 13.59
CA GLN A 83 -21.04 21.51 12.29
C GLN A 83 -21.40 22.53 11.21
N LEU A 84 -20.43 22.83 10.35
CA LEU A 84 -20.54 23.78 9.25
C LEU A 84 -20.31 23.06 7.93
N TRP A 85 -21.06 23.46 6.90
CA TRP A 85 -20.81 23.05 5.52
C TRP A 85 -19.82 24.01 4.85
N ARG A 86 -18.71 23.49 4.32
CA ARG A 86 -17.73 24.23 3.54
C ARG A 86 -17.46 23.53 2.22
N THR A 87 -17.22 24.34 1.19
CA THR A 87 -16.79 23.88 -0.12
C THR A 87 -15.44 24.51 -0.41
N TYR A 88 -14.42 23.70 -0.64
CA TYR A 88 -13.09 24.12 -1.02
C TYR A 88 -12.89 23.93 -2.52
N ASP A 89 -12.27 24.89 -3.20
CA ASP A 89 -11.85 24.75 -4.60
C ASP A 89 -10.50 24.02 -4.64
N ILE A 90 -10.49 22.84 -5.26
CA ILE A 90 -9.30 22.01 -5.43
C ILE A 90 -8.91 21.87 -6.90
N SER A 91 -9.57 22.62 -7.78
CA SER A 91 -9.29 22.60 -9.21
C SER A 91 -7.84 22.97 -9.59
N PRO A 92 -7.13 23.88 -8.89
CA PRO A 92 -5.73 24.17 -9.23
C PRO A 92 -4.85 22.92 -9.14
N TYR A 93 -5.03 22.13 -8.08
CA TYR A 93 -4.31 20.87 -7.89
C TYR A 93 -4.70 19.81 -8.93
N THR A 94 -6.00 19.53 -9.11
CA THR A 94 -6.42 18.43 -10.00
C THR A 94 -6.12 18.68 -11.47
N LEU A 95 -6.01 19.96 -11.89
CA LEU A 95 -5.59 20.34 -13.24
C LEU A 95 -4.11 20.05 -13.49
N GLN A 96 -3.24 20.17 -12.48
CA GLN A 96 -1.81 19.87 -12.61
C GLN A 96 -1.55 18.37 -12.79
N VAL A 97 -2.37 17.54 -12.14
CA VAL A 97 -2.27 16.07 -12.15
C VAL A 97 -3.40 15.43 -12.96
N ALA A 98 -3.72 16.04 -14.10
CA ALA A 98 -4.79 15.60 -14.98
C ALA A 98 -4.59 14.17 -15.56
N SER A 99 -3.35 13.67 -15.59
CA SER A 99 -3.02 12.31 -16.03
C SER A 99 -3.35 11.24 -14.98
N THR A 100 -3.50 11.61 -13.71
CA THR A 100 -3.84 10.69 -12.62
C THR A 100 -5.33 10.40 -12.62
N ASN A 101 -5.71 9.14 -12.38
CA ASN A 101 -7.11 8.79 -12.19
C ASN A 101 -7.57 9.17 -10.77
N ARG A 102 -8.66 9.93 -10.66
CA ARG A 102 -9.23 10.44 -9.39
C ARG A 102 -8.18 11.12 -8.48
N PRO A 103 -7.51 12.20 -8.95
CA PRO A 103 -6.49 12.90 -8.15
C PRO A 103 -7.04 13.44 -6.82
N GLU A 104 -8.34 13.71 -6.75
CA GLU A 104 -9.03 14.14 -5.54
C GLU A 104 -8.99 13.10 -4.39
N GLN A 105 -8.76 11.82 -4.71
CA GLN A 105 -8.68 10.76 -3.69
C GLN A 105 -7.47 10.92 -2.78
N ALA A 106 -6.32 11.36 -3.32
CA ALA A 106 -5.13 11.59 -2.50
C ALA A 106 -5.37 12.63 -1.41
N LEU A 107 -6.12 13.69 -1.72
CA LEU A 107 -6.51 14.71 -0.74
C LEU A 107 -7.40 14.12 0.36
N VAL A 108 -8.41 13.33 -0.02
CA VAL A 108 -9.29 12.64 0.94
C VAL A 108 -8.50 11.70 1.84
N ASP A 109 -7.60 10.90 1.28
CA ASP A 109 -6.80 9.95 2.03
C ASP A 109 -5.88 10.66 3.03
N TRP A 110 -5.28 11.80 2.65
CA TRP A 110 -4.49 12.63 3.56
C TRP A 110 -5.33 13.24 4.68
N ILE A 111 -6.55 13.69 4.38
CA ILE A 111 -7.49 14.17 5.41
C ILE A 111 -7.79 13.05 6.40
N LEU A 112 -8.21 11.88 5.93
CA LEU A 112 -8.53 10.73 6.79
C LEU A 112 -7.31 10.27 7.61
N GLN A 113 -6.11 10.37 7.05
CA GLN A 113 -4.88 10.02 7.75
C GLN A 113 -4.53 11.00 8.87
N GLU A 114 -4.67 12.31 8.64
CA GLU A 114 -4.34 13.35 9.64
C GLU A 114 -5.38 13.40 10.76
N THR A 115 -6.65 13.26 10.40
CA THR A 115 -7.78 13.51 11.30
C THR A 115 -8.38 12.23 11.88
N GLY A 116 -8.02 11.08 11.32
CA GLY A 116 -8.48 9.76 11.73
C GLY A 116 -9.79 9.36 11.04
N TYR A 117 -9.91 8.07 10.70
CA TYR A 117 -11.12 7.52 10.09
C TYR A 117 -12.36 7.71 10.98
N GLU A 118 -12.22 7.49 12.29
CA GLU A 118 -13.34 7.55 13.23
C GLU A 118 -14.02 8.92 13.22
N ALA A 119 -13.24 10.02 13.18
CA ALA A 119 -13.80 11.37 13.19
C ALA A 119 -14.81 11.65 12.06
N TRP A 120 -14.71 10.93 10.94
CA TRP A 120 -15.61 11.10 9.79
C TRP A 120 -16.77 10.10 9.74
N HIS A 121 -16.66 9.01 10.50
CA HIS A 121 -17.55 7.87 10.41
C HIS A 121 -18.28 7.55 11.72
N THR A 122 -18.05 8.35 12.77
CA THR A 122 -18.74 8.28 14.05
C THR A 122 -19.57 9.54 14.31
N GLU A 123 -19.86 9.83 15.58
CA GLU A 123 -20.43 11.09 16.01
C GLU A 123 -19.31 12.14 16.17
N PRO A 124 -19.52 13.41 15.76
CA PRO A 124 -20.74 13.97 15.17
C PRO A 124 -20.93 13.60 13.69
N LEU A 125 -22.15 13.71 13.16
CA LEU A 125 -22.39 13.46 11.72
C LEU A 125 -21.43 14.30 10.86
N ALA A 126 -20.59 13.61 10.11
CA ALA A 126 -19.61 14.22 9.25
C ALA A 126 -19.82 13.81 7.80
N ILE A 127 -19.44 14.70 6.87
CA ILE A 127 -19.46 14.42 5.44
C ILE A 127 -18.13 14.87 4.87
N LEU A 128 -17.43 13.94 4.21
CA LEU A 128 -16.25 14.20 3.41
C LEU A 128 -16.49 13.64 2.01
N SER A 129 -16.54 14.51 1.02
CA SER A 129 -16.74 14.09 -0.36
C SER A 129 -15.98 15.02 -1.30
N ALA A 130 -15.28 14.45 -2.26
CA ALA A 130 -14.52 15.20 -3.24
C ALA A 130 -14.92 14.83 -4.66
N ASN A 131 -14.91 15.81 -5.54
CA ASN A 131 -14.89 15.61 -6.99
C ASN A 131 -13.66 16.33 -7.57
N ARG A 132 -13.46 16.25 -8.88
CA ARG A 132 -12.28 16.87 -9.53
C ARG A 132 -12.14 18.39 -9.34
N ARG A 133 -13.16 19.12 -8.88
CA ARG A 133 -13.13 20.58 -8.73
C ARG A 133 -13.27 21.03 -7.29
N SER A 134 -14.03 20.29 -6.49
CA SER A 134 -14.41 20.75 -5.17
C SER A 134 -14.35 19.63 -4.15
N LEU A 135 -13.90 20.00 -2.95
CA LEU A 135 -14.03 19.21 -1.74
C LEU A 135 -15.18 19.78 -0.90
N PHE A 136 -16.15 18.93 -0.56
CA PHE A 136 -17.28 19.23 0.29
C PHE A 136 -17.04 18.65 1.68
N VAL A 137 -17.08 19.50 2.70
CA VAL A 137 -16.81 19.11 4.08
C VAL A 137 -17.91 19.62 4.99
N TYR A 138 -18.52 18.69 5.73
CA TYR A 138 -19.43 18.97 6.84
C TYR A 138 -18.83 18.46 8.14
N HIS A 139 -18.38 19.38 8.99
CA HIS A 139 -17.78 19.04 10.30
C HIS A 139 -17.72 20.29 11.21
N THR A 140 -17.34 20.08 12.48
CA THR A 140 -17.02 21.13 13.47
C THR A 140 -15.95 22.13 12.99
N PRO A 141 -15.92 23.36 13.53
CA PRO A 141 -14.96 24.39 13.12
C PRO A 141 -13.49 23.98 13.26
N GLU A 142 -13.15 23.21 14.30
CA GLU A 142 -11.78 22.74 14.55
C GLU A 142 -11.31 21.78 13.46
N MET A 143 -12.18 20.86 13.04
CA MET A 143 -11.87 19.94 11.94
C MET A 143 -11.79 20.67 10.61
N GLN A 144 -12.64 21.67 10.40
CA GLN A 144 -12.59 22.51 9.20
C GLN A 144 -11.26 23.26 9.08
N GLN A 145 -10.61 23.60 10.20
CA GLN A 145 -9.28 24.18 10.18
C GLN A 145 -8.22 23.15 9.77
N ALA A 146 -8.25 21.95 10.36
CA ALA A 146 -7.34 20.87 10.00
C ALA A 146 -7.45 20.50 8.51
N VAL A 147 -8.67 20.44 7.97
CA VAL A 147 -8.89 20.22 6.53
C VAL A 147 -8.34 21.38 5.70
N ALA A 148 -8.59 22.63 6.10
CA ALA A 148 -8.09 23.79 5.37
C ALA A 148 -6.56 23.75 5.24
N ASP A 149 -5.85 23.44 6.33
CA ASP A 149 -4.40 23.35 6.34
C ASP A 149 -3.88 22.27 5.36
N ILE A 150 -4.59 21.15 5.21
CA ILE A 150 -4.26 20.10 4.24
C ILE A 150 -4.56 20.56 2.81
N VAL A 151 -5.75 21.12 2.57
CA VAL A 151 -6.14 21.62 1.23
C VAL A 151 -5.15 22.67 0.75
N ASP A 152 -4.73 23.58 1.63
CA ASP A 152 -3.77 24.63 1.31
C ASP A 152 -2.42 24.05 0.89
N ARG A 153 -1.97 22.91 1.47
CA ARG A 153 -0.73 22.23 1.04
C ARG A 153 -0.83 21.63 -0.36
N PHE A 154 -2.02 21.18 -0.76
CA PHE A 154 -2.26 20.66 -2.11
C PHE A 154 -2.39 21.79 -3.15
N VAL A 155 -3.08 22.88 -2.80
CA VAL A 155 -3.38 23.98 -3.73
C VAL A 155 -2.23 24.99 -3.83
N SER A 156 -1.55 25.32 -2.73
CA SER A 156 -0.50 26.36 -2.70
C SER A 156 0.78 25.98 -3.44
N ASN A 157 0.88 24.77 -3.98
CA ASN A 157 2.08 24.27 -4.63
C ASN A 157 2.21 24.68 -6.12
N ASP A 158 1.44 25.69 -6.54
CA ASP A 158 1.32 26.26 -7.90
C ASP A 158 2.62 26.76 -8.57
N ALA A 159 3.78 26.74 -7.91
CA ALA A 159 4.98 27.45 -8.42
C ALA A 159 6.25 26.60 -8.63
N ASP A 160 6.46 25.48 -7.94
CA ASP A 160 7.67 24.66 -8.11
C ASP A 160 7.32 23.18 -7.92
N SER A 161 7.49 22.37 -8.97
CA SER A 161 7.35 20.91 -8.90
C SER A 161 8.46 20.34 -8.02
N SER A 162 8.23 20.33 -6.70
CA SER A 162 9.04 19.50 -5.81
C SER A 162 8.76 18.05 -6.19
N GLU A 163 9.80 17.42 -6.72
CA GLU A 163 9.74 16.06 -7.23
C GLU A 163 10.58 15.17 -6.32
N PHE A 164 10.02 14.05 -5.89
CA PHE A 164 10.69 13.12 -5.02
C PHE A 164 11.26 11.98 -5.84
N VAL A 165 12.51 11.61 -5.57
CA VAL A 165 13.13 10.42 -6.14
C VAL A 165 13.03 9.32 -5.11
N VAL A 166 12.26 8.28 -5.44
CA VAL A 166 12.14 7.08 -4.62
C VAL A 166 12.99 5.98 -5.25
N ARG A 167 13.93 5.45 -4.47
CA ARG A 167 14.73 4.29 -4.87
C ARG A 167 14.43 3.11 -3.96
N VAL A 168 14.04 2.00 -4.56
CA VAL A 168 13.76 0.74 -3.87
C VAL A 168 14.83 -0.25 -4.24
N VAL A 169 15.64 -0.66 -3.27
CA VAL A 169 16.76 -1.58 -3.49
C VAL A 169 16.74 -2.70 -2.48
N THR A 170 17.24 -3.87 -2.87
CA THR A 170 17.40 -5.03 -1.98
C THR A 170 18.84 -5.48 -2.00
N VAL A 171 19.33 -5.86 -0.83
CA VAL A 171 20.71 -6.30 -0.62
C VAL A 171 20.67 -7.61 0.19
N GLY A 172 21.42 -8.62 -0.21
CA GLY A 172 21.40 -9.94 0.46
C GLY A 172 21.90 -9.92 1.91
N SER A 173 22.78 -8.97 2.28
CA SER A 173 23.31 -8.87 3.64
C SER A 173 23.22 -7.44 4.21
N PRO A 174 22.78 -7.28 5.48
CA PRO A 174 22.65 -5.98 6.15
C PRO A 174 23.99 -5.36 6.58
N ASN A 175 25.12 -6.00 6.27
CA ASN A 175 26.46 -5.54 6.65
C ASN A 175 26.87 -4.20 6.00
N TRP A 176 26.10 -3.67 5.05
CA TRP A 176 26.29 -2.32 4.52
C TRP A 176 26.20 -1.26 5.63
N ARG A 177 25.35 -1.48 6.64
CA ARG A 177 25.19 -0.57 7.79
C ARG A 177 26.49 -0.32 8.53
N ALA A 178 27.31 -1.37 8.70
CA ALA A 178 28.57 -1.26 9.43
C ALA A 178 29.56 -0.28 8.77
N ARG A 179 29.48 -0.11 7.44
CA ARG A 179 30.37 0.79 6.69
C ARG A 179 29.94 2.25 6.77
N VAL A 180 28.63 2.51 6.78
CA VAL A 180 28.08 3.88 6.75
C VAL A 180 27.54 4.35 8.11
N GLN A 181 27.70 3.55 9.16
CA GLN A 181 27.18 3.86 10.51
C GLN A 181 27.49 5.29 11.00
N PRO A 182 28.69 5.88 10.77
CA PRO A 182 29.00 7.22 11.27
C PRO A 182 28.18 8.34 10.61
N THR A 183 27.68 8.12 9.38
CA THR A 183 26.90 9.12 8.63
C THR A 183 25.40 8.97 8.83
N LEU A 184 24.95 7.89 9.48
CA LEU A 184 23.54 7.57 9.68
C LEU A 184 23.00 8.29 10.92
N GLN A 185 22.09 9.25 10.75
CA GLN A 185 21.39 9.89 11.86
C GLN A 185 20.10 9.12 12.18
N PRO A 186 19.94 8.48 13.36
CA PRO A 186 18.77 7.66 13.65
C PRO A 186 17.46 8.45 13.57
N PHE A 187 16.47 7.87 12.88
CA PHE A 187 15.11 8.36 12.80
C PHE A 187 14.18 7.35 13.49
N GLN A 188 13.25 7.84 14.33
CA GLN A 188 12.38 6.95 15.11
C GLN A 188 11.33 6.28 14.22
N VAL A 189 11.14 4.98 14.42
CA VAL A 189 10.22 4.11 13.66
C VAL A 189 9.46 3.25 14.65
N GLN A 190 8.18 3.00 14.40
CA GLN A 190 7.32 2.26 15.33
C GLN A 190 7.27 0.75 15.04
N THR A 191 7.50 0.35 13.78
CA THR A 191 7.43 -1.05 13.33
C THR A 191 8.66 -1.82 13.81
N PRO A 192 8.46 -2.93 14.55
CA PRO A 192 9.57 -3.79 14.97
C PRO A 192 10.37 -4.34 13.78
N GLY A 193 11.70 -4.33 13.88
CA GLY A 193 12.59 -4.84 12.84
C GLY A 193 12.87 -3.88 11.69
N VAL A 194 12.17 -2.74 11.63
CA VAL A 194 12.43 -1.64 10.70
C VAL A 194 13.30 -0.58 11.38
N GLN A 195 14.19 0.03 10.61
CA GLN A 195 15.03 1.13 11.06
C GLN A 195 15.04 2.23 10.00
N ALA A 196 15.08 3.49 10.42
CA ALA A 196 15.22 4.61 9.51
C ALA A 196 16.34 5.55 9.95
N TRP A 197 16.90 6.27 8.98
CA TRP A 197 17.93 7.26 9.19
C TRP A 197 17.75 8.46 8.27
N LEU A 198 18.25 9.59 8.72
CA LEU A 198 18.51 10.76 7.88
C LEU A 198 19.97 10.76 7.45
N LEU A 199 20.17 11.11 6.19
CA LEU A 199 21.46 11.20 5.53
C LEU A 199 21.60 12.56 4.84
N GLU A 200 22.80 13.09 4.83
CA GLU A 200 23.15 14.16 3.90
C GLU A 200 23.10 13.64 2.45
N PRO A 201 22.73 14.47 1.46
CA PRO A 201 22.63 14.06 0.07
C PRO A 201 23.91 13.41 -0.49
N GLU A 202 25.09 13.93 -0.13
CA GLU A 202 26.38 13.37 -0.55
C GLU A 202 26.62 11.98 0.04
N ALA A 203 26.31 11.78 1.32
CA ALA A 203 26.42 10.49 1.98
C ALA A 203 25.47 9.45 1.35
N ALA A 204 24.26 9.86 0.96
CA ALA A 204 23.31 8.98 0.27
C ALA A 204 23.81 8.55 -1.12
N VAL A 205 24.41 9.47 -1.88
CA VAL A 205 25.02 9.14 -3.19
C VAL A 205 26.18 8.15 -3.02
N ASN A 206 27.03 8.36 -2.04
CA ASN A 206 28.15 7.46 -1.73
C ASN A 206 27.65 6.07 -1.30
N LEU A 207 26.65 6.01 -0.42
CA LEU A 207 26.01 4.76 -0.03
C LEU A 207 25.47 4.00 -1.26
N MET A 208 24.76 4.69 -2.15
CA MET A 208 24.23 4.07 -3.36
C MET A 208 25.32 3.58 -4.32
N ALA A 209 26.41 4.34 -4.45
CA ALA A 209 27.56 3.93 -5.25
C ALA A 209 28.24 2.68 -4.68
N ASP A 210 28.37 2.58 -3.36
CA ASP A 210 28.92 1.42 -2.67
C ASP A 210 28.01 0.20 -2.77
N LEU A 211 26.70 0.37 -2.59
CA LEU A 211 25.72 -0.71 -2.73
C LEU A 211 25.72 -1.29 -4.14
N ARG A 212 25.75 -0.44 -5.18
CA ARG A 212 25.78 -0.87 -6.59
C ARG A 212 27.00 -1.72 -6.98
N ARG A 213 28.10 -1.62 -6.23
CA ARG A 213 29.30 -2.44 -6.46
C ARG A 213 29.16 -3.87 -5.94
N ARG A 214 28.13 -4.16 -5.14
CA ARG A 214 27.93 -5.48 -4.56
C ARG A 214 27.23 -6.41 -5.55
N THR A 215 27.58 -7.70 -5.49
CA THR A 215 26.98 -8.73 -6.35
C THR A 215 25.56 -9.10 -5.93
N ASP A 216 25.17 -8.81 -4.69
CA ASP A 216 23.85 -9.08 -4.12
C ASP A 216 22.88 -7.88 -4.21
N PHE A 217 23.26 -6.81 -4.92
CA PHE A 217 22.46 -5.62 -5.10
C PHE A 217 21.41 -5.80 -6.21
N ARG A 218 20.17 -5.39 -5.93
CA ARG A 218 19.10 -5.26 -6.93
C ARG A 218 18.35 -3.95 -6.73
N GLU A 219 18.11 -3.20 -7.80
CA GLU A 219 17.28 -2.00 -7.81
C GLU A 219 15.96 -2.34 -8.51
N HIS A 220 14.84 -2.10 -7.83
CA HIS A 220 13.49 -2.45 -8.33
C HIS A 220 12.73 -1.25 -8.87
N SER A 221 13.05 -0.05 -8.40
CA SER A 221 12.51 1.21 -8.92
C SER A 221 13.19 1.63 -10.21
N SER A 222 12.48 2.37 -11.07
CA SER A 222 13.14 3.05 -12.19
C SER A 222 14.10 4.12 -11.65
N PRO A 223 15.37 4.22 -12.13
CA PRO A 223 16.36 5.16 -11.60
C PRO A 223 15.99 6.66 -11.68
N GLN A 224 14.91 6.98 -12.38
CA GLN A 224 14.36 8.31 -12.64
C GLN A 224 12.87 8.41 -12.25
N GLN A 225 12.37 7.55 -11.35
CA GLN A 225 11.00 7.66 -10.87
C GLN A 225 10.87 8.92 -10.03
N MET A 226 10.29 9.95 -10.64
CA MET A 226 10.00 11.24 -10.04
C MET A 226 8.54 11.24 -9.62
N VAL A 227 8.29 11.53 -8.35
CA VAL A 227 6.97 11.57 -7.74
C VAL A 227 6.64 13.02 -7.44
N SER A 228 5.58 13.53 -8.05
CA SER A 228 5.13 14.89 -7.76
C SER A 228 4.57 14.98 -6.35
N ASN A 229 4.75 16.12 -5.69
CA ASN A 229 4.11 16.41 -4.43
C ASN A 229 2.58 16.19 -4.48
N GLY A 230 2.01 15.59 -3.44
CA GLY A 230 0.58 15.27 -3.36
C GLY A 230 0.13 14.10 -4.26
N GLN A 231 1.03 13.46 -5.00
CA GLN A 231 0.73 12.26 -5.79
C GLN A 231 1.29 11.00 -5.14
N SER A 232 0.45 9.98 -4.98
CA SER A 232 0.92 8.64 -4.63
C SER A 232 1.58 7.99 -5.85
N THR A 233 2.69 7.29 -5.62
CA THR A 233 3.29 6.37 -6.59
C THR A 233 3.29 4.96 -6.03
N VAL A 234 3.12 3.96 -6.88
CA VAL A 234 3.21 2.54 -6.51
C VAL A 234 4.33 1.90 -7.33
N VAL A 235 5.31 1.31 -6.64
CA VAL A 235 6.34 0.45 -7.21
C VAL A 235 5.99 -0.98 -6.85
N SER A 236 5.60 -1.77 -7.84
CA SER A 236 5.27 -3.18 -7.60
C SER A 236 5.96 -4.10 -8.60
N SER A 237 6.23 -5.31 -8.13
CA SER A 237 6.68 -6.42 -8.96
C SER A 237 5.99 -7.67 -8.47
N THR A 238 5.13 -8.25 -9.30
CA THR A 238 4.37 -9.45 -8.97
C THR A 238 4.57 -10.52 -10.04
N ARG A 239 4.48 -11.77 -9.59
CA ARG A 239 4.58 -12.96 -10.42
C ARG A 239 3.50 -13.95 -9.98
N SER A 240 2.73 -14.41 -10.96
CA SER A 240 1.73 -15.44 -10.75
C SER A 240 2.36 -16.83 -10.87
N GLN A 241 2.11 -17.68 -9.88
CA GLN A 241 2.51 -19.09 -9.88
C GLN A 241 1.26 -19.98 -9.89
N TYR A 242 1.16 -20.84 -10.91
CA TYR A 242 0.07 -21.81 -11.02
C TYR A 242 0.39 -23.09 -10.24
N TYR A 243 -0.62 -23.68 -9.61
CA TYR A 243 -0.50 -24.96 -8.91
C TYR A 243 -1.81 -25.76 -8.99
N VAL A 244 -1.73 -27.06 -8.71
CA VAL A 244 -2.91 -27.92 -8.60
C VAL A 244 -3.42 -27.83 -7.16
N ARG A 245 -4.54 -27.13 -6.95
CA ARG A 245 -5.11 -26.91 -5.62
C ARG A 245 -5.88 -28.12 -5.13
N ASP A 246 -6.65 -28.74 -6.03
CA ASP A 246 -7.55 -29.82 -5.68
C ASP A 246 -7.82 -30.71 -6.89
N VAL A 247 -8.61 -31.76 -6.70
CA VAL A 247 -9.04 -32.68 -7.75
C VAL A 247 -10.53 -32.97 -7.63
N ARG A 248 -11.26 -32.85 -8.74
CA ARG A 248 -12.68 -33.18 -8.84
C ARG A 248 -12.85 -34.56 -9.49
N LEU A 249 -13.63 -35.43 -8.87
CA LEU A 249 -13.96 -36.74 -9.45
C LEU A 249 -14.92 -36.60 -10.64
N THR A 250 -14.66 -37.31 -11.73
CA THR A 250 -15.51 -37.36 -12.92
C THR A 250 -15.85 -38.81 -13.27
N GLY A 251 -17.12 -39.19 -13.14
CA GLY A 251 -17.54 -40.61 -13.18
C GLY A 251 -17.45 -41.32 -14.53
N ASN A 252 -17.36 -40.59 -15.65
CA ASN A 252 -17.64 -41.15 -16.98
C ASN A 252 -16.48 -41.08 -18.00
N THR A 253 -15.26 -40.70 -17.62
CA THR A 253 -14.13 -40.62 -18.57
C THR A 253 -12.80 -40.84 -17.87
N TRP A 254 -11.95 -41.73 -18.38
CA TRP A 254 -10.59 -41.92 -17.87
C TRP A 254 -9.77 -40.61 -18.03
N PRO A 255 -9.05 -40.13 -17.00
CA PRO A 255 -8.58 -40.81 -15.79
C PRO A 255 -9.54 -40.80 -14.58
N GLY A 256 -10.80 -40.42 -14.75
CA GLY A 256 -11.83 -40.45 -13.70
C GLY A 256 -11.78 -39.28 -12.72
N TYR A 257 -10.91 -38.31 -12.98
CA TYR A 257 -10.81 -37.06 -12.23
C TYR A 257 -10.29 -35.92 -13.11
N GLN A 258 -10.52 -34.69 -12.64
CA GLN A 258 -10.07 -33.46 -13.25
C GLN A 258 -9.31 -32.61 -12.21
N PRO A 259 -8.03 -32.27 -12.45
CA PRO A 259 -7.30 -31.35 -11.61
C PRO A 259 -7.95 -29.96 -11.60
N GLU A 260 -8.12 -29.39 -10.40
CA GLU A 260 -8.52 -28.01 -10.20
C GLU A 260 -7.26 -27.17 -9.98
N THR A 261 -6.96 -26.29 -10.93
CA THR A 261 -5.81 -25.40 -10.88
C THR A 261 -6.17 -24.09 -10.17
N ALA A 262 -5.20 -23.53 -9.47
CA ALA A 262 -5.29 -22.21 -8.87
C ALA A 262 -4.01 -21.41 -9.13
N VAL A 263 -4.09 -20.11 -8.87
CA VAL A 263 -2.96 -19.19 -8.96
C VAL A 263 -2.68 -18.64 -7.57
N VAL A 264 -1.40 -18.46 -7.27
CA VAL A 264 -0.93 -17.65 -6.15
C VAL A 264 0.01 -16.58 -6.69
N ASP A 265 -0.19 -15.35 -6.26
CA ASP A 265 0.67 -14.24 -6.65
C ASP A 265 1.74 -14.03 -5.57
N GLU A 266 2.99 -14.01 -5.99
CA GLU A 266 4.13 -13.59 -5.15
C GLU A 266 4.65 -12.25 -5.68
N GLY A 267 5.09 -11.35 -4.79
CA GLY A 267 5.54 -10.04 -5.20
C GLY A 267 5.68 -9.06 -4.06
N PHE A 268 6.03 -7.84 -4.41
CA PHE A 268 5.98 -6.71 -3.48
C PHE A 268 5.24 -5.53 -4.11
N SER A 269 4.67 -4.70 -3.25
CA SER A 269 4.05 -3.42 -3.58
C SER A 269 4.51 -2.39 -2.56
N LEU A 270 5.16 -1.32 -3.04
CA LEU A 270 5.55 -0.16 -2.24
C LEU A 270 4.76 1.05 -2.73
N GLU A 271 3.89 1.60 -1.88
CA GLU A 271 3.22 2.87 -2.11
C GLU A 271 3.96 3.98 -1.35
N PHE A 272 4.22 5.08 -2.04
CA PHE A 272 4.81 6.29 -1.47
C PHE A 272 3.93 7.50 -1.80
N SER A 273 3.51 8.22 -0.77
CA SER A 273 2.65 9.39 -0.87
C SER A 273 3.31 10.56 -0.14
N PRO A 274 3.96 11.51 -0.84
CA PRO A 274 4.54 12.69 -0.25
C PRO A 274 3.55 13.86 -0.18
N LEU A 275 3.70 14.69 0.84
CA LEU A 275 3.03 15.97 0.99
C LEU A 275 3.97 16.97 1.67
N LEU A 276 4.43 17.96 0.91
CA LEU A 276 5.25 19.06 1.39
C LEU A 276 4.43 19.98 2.31
N SER A 277 5.06 20.54 3.34
CA SER A 277 4.46 21.61 4.13
C SER A 277 4.39 22.93 3.34
N ILE A 278 3.49 23.82 3.74
CA ILE A 278 3.28 25.12 3.08
C ILE A 278 4.55 25.98 3.13
N ASP A 279 5.23 25.98 4.27
CA ASP A 279 6.50 26.66 4.51
C ASP A 279 7.70 26.00 3.80
N ARG A 280 7.52 24.79 3.25
CA ARG A 280 8.55 23.97 2.60
C ARG A 280 9.73 23.59 3.50
N GLU A 281 9.55 23.65 4.81
CA GLU A 281 10.58 23.24 5.77
C GLU A 281 10.53 21.75 6.09
N SER A 282 9.41 21.09 5.81
CA SER A 282 9.21 19.68 6.11
C SER A 282 8.45 18.94 5.00
N ILE A 283 8.79 17.67 4.85
CA ILE A 283 8.09 16.71 4.01
C ILE A 283 7.36 15.77 4.96
N ASP A 284 6.04 15.67 4.81
CA ASP A 284 5.31 14.51 5.32
C ASP A 284 5.25 13.47 4.22
N ALA A 285 5.48 12.21 4.54
CA ALA A 285 5.18 11.13 3.61
C ALA A 285 4.64 9.90 4.30
N ILE A 286 3.81 9.18 3.57
CA ILE A 286 3.32 7.86 3.95
C ILE A 286 4.03 6.84 3.09
N VAL A 287 4.59 5.83 3.74
CA VAL A 287 5.24 4.69 3.07
C VAL A 287 4.48 3.44 3.47
N LYS A 288 3.91 2.74 2.49
CA LYS A 288 3.29 1.43 2.68
C LYS A 288 4.05 0.40 1.88
N CYS A 289 4.43 -0.71 2.50
CA CYS A 289 5.03 -1.83 1.82
C CYS A 289 4.27 -3.11 2.15
N GLN A 290 3.95 -3.89 1.13
CA GLN A 290 3.38 -5.22 1.26
C GLN A 290 4.27 -6.18 0.45
N ILE A 291 4.64 -7.30 1.06
CA ILE A 291 5.41 -8.34 0.40
C ILE A 291 4.74 -9.68 0.65
N ASP A 292 4.48 -10.40 -0.42
CA ASP A 292 3.98 -11.77 -0.44
C ASP A 292 5.03 -12.65 -1.11
N GLN A 293 5.54 -13.65 -0.41
CA GLN A 293 6.47 -14.62 -0.99
C GLN A 293 5.96 -16.04 -0.83
N LEU A 294 6.01 -16.81 -1.92
CA LEU A 294 5.83 -18.25 -1.87
C LEU A 294 7.14 -18.91 -1.41
N GLU A 295 7.19 -19.32 -0.14
CA GLU A 295 8.37 -20.00 0.42
C GLU A 295 8.48 -21.41 -0.16
N LYS A 296 7.36 -22.13 -0.27
CA LYS A 296 7.35 -23.53 -0.72
C LYS A 296 5.98 -23.99 -1.18
N MET A 297 5.94 -24.86 -2.20
CA MET A 297 4.78 -25.68 -2.53
C MET A 297 4.89 -27.04 -1.83
N VAL A 298 4.02 -27.29 -0.85
CA VAL A 298 4.01 -28.57 -0.12
C VAL A 298 3.17 -29.59 -0.90
N PRO A 299 3.79 -30.68 -1.41
CA PRO A 299 3.04 -31.71 -2.12
C PRO A 299 2.20 -32.52 -1.14
N VAL A 300 0.91 -32.71 -1.45
CA VAL A 300 0.01 -33.60 -0.72
C VAL A 300 -0.51 -34.65 -1.69
N MET A 301 -0.35 -35.93 -1.33
CA MET A 301 -0.89 -37.03 -2.13
C MET A 301 -2.32 -37.32 -1.68
N VAL A 302 -3.28 -37.15 -2.58
CA VAL A 302 -4.71 -37.43 -2.34
C VAL A 302 -5.07 -38.74 -3.01
N ASP A 303 -5.78 -39.59 -2.28
CA ASP A 303 -6.39 -40.81 -2.82
C ASP A 303 -7.62 -40.44 -3.66
N VAL A 304 -7.61 -40.85 -4.93
CA VAL A 304 -8.65 -40.53 -5.92
C VAL A 304 -9.13 -41.85 -6.53
N PRO A 305 -9.94 -42.63 -5.79
CA PRO A 305 -10.38 -43.93 -6.25
C PRO A 305 -11.30 -43.78 -7.46
N THR A 306 -10.99 -44.48 -8.54
CA THR A 306 -11.82 -44.55 -9.75
C THR A 306 -12.36 -45.96 -9.95
N SER A 307 -13.42 -46.11 -10.75
CA SER A 307 -14.02 -47.41 -11.08
C SER A 307 -13.03 -48.39 -11.72
N VAL A 308 -12.01 -47.86 -12.41
CA VAL A 308 -10.97 -48.62 -13.11
C VAL A 308 -9.68 -48.74 -12.29
N ALA A 309 -9.41 -47.81 -11.35
CA ALA A 309 -8.23 -47.82 -10.49
C ALA A 309 -8.56 -47.38 -9.04
N PRO A 310 -8.94 -48.31 -8.14
CA PRO A 310 -9.38 -47.98 -6.78
C PRO A 310 -8.25 -47.52 -5.82
N ARG A 311 -6.99 -47.63 -6.22
CA ARG A 311 -5.80 -47.18 -5.45
C ARG A 311 -5.05 -46.02 -6.10
N GLN A 312 -5.71 -45.30 -7.01
CA GLN A 312 -5.09 -44.19 -7.70
C GLN A 312 -4.86 -43.02 -6.74
N ARG A 313 -3.67 -42.41 -6.85
CA ARG A 313 -3.26 -41.25 -6.08
C ARG A 313 -2.87 -40.13 -7.02
N THR A 314 -3.22 -38.91 -6.66
CA THR A 314 -2.81 -37.71 -7.38
C THR A 314 -2.09 -36.76 -6.43
N LYS A 315 -1.22 -35.92 -6.98
CA LYS A 315 -0.54 -34.87 -6.23
C LYS A 315 -1.35 -33.57 -6.34
N ILE A 316 -1.67 -32.99 -5.21
CA ILE A 316 -2.05 -31.58 -5.09
C ILE A 316 -0.93 -30.82 -4.39
N GLU A 317 -0.97 -29.50 -4.43
CA GLU A 317 0.02 -28.62 -3.81
C GLU A 317 -0.67 -27.63 -2.89
N VAL A 318 -0.07 -27.43 -1.70
CA VAL A 318 -0.51 -26.42 -0.74
C VAL A 318 0.60 -25.37 -0.63
N PRO A 319 0.32 -24.10 -0.99
CA PRO A 319 1.31 -23.02 -0.91
C PRO A 319 1.60 -22.65 0.55
N GLN A 320 2.88 -22.51 0.89
CA GLN A 320 3.36 -21.88 2.13
C GLN A 320 3.81 -20.47 1.80
N LEU A 321 3.17 -19.48 2.44
CA LEU A 321 3.38 -18.06 2.18
C LEU A 321 4.05 -17.37 3.37
N ALA A 322 4.95 -16.44 3.07
CA ALA A 322 5.46 -15.46 4.00
C ALA A 322 4.91 -14.08 3.62
N HIS A 323 4.52 -13.32 4.63
CA HIS A 323 3.92 -12.00 4.46
C HIS A 323 4.67 -10.96 5.29
N PHE A 324 4.86 -9.78 4.71
CA PHE A 324 5.40 -8.61 5.41
C PHE A 324 4.53 -7.39 5.10
N GLN A 325 4.14 -6.66 6.13
CA GLN A 325 3.42 -5.39 6.03
C GLN A 325 4.18 -4.31 6.76
N PHE A 326 4.23 -3.15 6.13
CA PHE A 326 4.76 -1.94 6.71
C PHE A 326 3.86 -0.78 6.31
N HIS A 327 3.52 0.07 7.27
CA HIS A 327 2.74 1.27 7.02
C HIS A 327 3.12 2.31 8.07
N GLU A 328 3.93 3.28 7.68
CA GLU A 328 4.32 4.37 8.57
C GLU A 328 4.33 5.72 7.87
N ARG A 329 4.20 6.75 8.72
CA ARG A 329 4.32 8.14 8.35
C ARG A 329 5.68 8.67 8.81
N PHE A 330 6.33 9.39 7.91
CA PHE A 330 7.60 10.06 8.16
C PHE A 330 7.41 11.57 8.01
N ARG A 331 8.10 12.33 8.86
CA ARG A 331 8.25 13.79 8.75
C ARG A 331 9.71 14.17 8.86
N TRP A 332 10.28 14.78 7.83
CA TRP A 332 11.70 15.17 7.82
C TRP A 332 11.94 16.44 6.99
N SER A 333 13.13 17.02 7.12
CA SER A 333 13.53 18.21 6.34
C SER A 333 13.91 17.83 4.89
N PRO A 334 13.51 18.63 3.89
CA PRO A 334 13.80 18.36 2.48
C PRO A 334 15.28 18.41 2.10
N ASP A 335 16.14 18.98 2.93
CA ASP A 335 17.58 19.04 2.68
C ASP A 335 18.29 17.70 3.03
N ASN A 336 17.58 16.78 3.69
CA ASN A 336 18.08 15.44 4.03
C ASN A 336 17.40 14.35 3.20
N VAL A 337 18.12 13.25 3.00
CA VAL A 337 17.59 12.03 2.40
C VAL A 337 17.09 11.10 3.51
N LEU A 338 15.86 10.62 3.36
CA LEU A 338 15.31 9.61 4.25
C LEU A 338 15.72 8.22 3.72
N LEU A 339 16.39 7.44 4.55
CA LEU A 339 16.67 6.02 4.31
C LEU A 339 15.86 5.18 5.28
N VAL A 340 15.00 4.32 4.75
CA VAL A 340 14.25 3.33 5.53
C VAL A 340 14.73 1.93 5.16
N ALA A 341 15.21 1.18 6.14
CA ALA A 341 15.53 -0.23 5.99
C ALA A 341 14.47 -1.08 6.68
N MET A 342 13.77 -1.88 5.88
CA MET A 342 12.69 -2.75 6.32
C MET A 342 13.18 -4.05 6.99
N GLY A 343 14.50 -4.23 7.07
CA GLY A 343 15.12 -5.42 7.62
C GLY A 343 15.12 -6.59 6.64
N MET A 344 15.43 -7.78 7.17
CA MET A 344 15.52 -9.02 6.39
C MET A 344 14.12 -9.53 6.03
N VAL A 345 13.58 -9.01 4.94
CA VAL A 345 12.26 -9.34 4.41
C VAL A 345 12.32 -10.48 3.40
N PRO A 346 11.21 -11.20 3.18
CA PRO A 346 11.06 -12.12 2.06
C PRO A 346 11.35 -11.39 0.73
N LEU A 347 12.17 -11.97 -0.16
CA LEU A 347 12.40 -11.44 -1.51
C LEU A 347 11.66 -12.32 -2.54
N PRO A 348 10.55 -11.85 -3.11
CA PRO A 348 9.74 -12.65 -4.04
C PRO A 348 10.43 -12.86 -5.39
N LEU A 349 11.47 -12.10 -5.71
CA LEU A 349 12.21 -12.25 -6.96
C LEU A 349 13.43 -13.14 -6.73
N ALA A 350 13.30 -14.41 -7.11
CA ALA A 350 14.40 -15.35 -7.13
C ALA A 350 15.60 -14.73 -7.87
N SER A 351 16.78 -14.87 -7.28
CA SER A 351 17.98 -14.81 -8.10
C SER A 351 17.90 -15.91 -9.14
N GLU A 352 18.03 -15.56 -10.42
CA GLU A 352 18.45 -16.49 -11.48
C GLU A 352 19.87 -16.99 -11.17
N ASN A 353 20.05 -17.65 -10.02
CA ASN A 353 21.20 -18.48 -9.76
C ASN A 353 20.93 -19.76 -10.53
N LYS A 354 21.06 -19.65 -11.86
CA LYS A 354 21.19 -20.80 -12.74
C LYS A 354 22.40 -21.56 -12.20
N PRO A 355 22.25 -22.80 -11.71
CA PRO A 355 23.41 -23.57 -11.30
C PRO A 355 24.33 -23.66 -12.52
N LEU A 356 25.59 -23.22 -12.36
CA LEU A 356 26.62 -23.28 -13.40
C LEU A 356 26.85 -24.71 -13.91
N VAL A 357 26.32 -25.73 -13.20
CA VAL A 357 26.38 -27.14 -13.54
C VAL A 357 25.01 -27.79 -13.30
N PRO A 358 24.32 -28.32 -14.34
CA PRO A 358 23.15 -29.16 -14.17
C PRO A 358 23.52 -30.43 -13.36
N GLY A 359 22.85 -30.66 -12.23
CA GLY A 359 22.96 -31.92 -11.48
C GLY A 359 23.85 -31.93 -10.24
N LEU A 360 24.49 -30.82 -9.86
CA LEU A 360 25.14 -30.69 -8.55
C LEU A 360 24.31 -29.76 -7.64
N PRO A 361 23.57 -30.30 -6.65
CA PRO A 361 22.98 -29.47 -5.61
C PRO A 361 24.11 -28.83 -4.80
N ILE A 362 24.19 -27.50 -4.78
CA ILE A 362 25.08 -26.79 -3.85
C ILE A 362 24.52 -27.03 -2.44
N PRO A 363 25.28 -27.68 -1.52
CA PRO A 363 24.84 -27.86 -0.15
C PRO A 363 24.69 -26.48 0.50
N GLY A 364 23.48 -26.13 0.95
CA GLY A 364 23.22 -24.91 1.72
C GLY A 364 22.32 -23.85 1.06
N VAL A 365 21.92 -24.00 -0.20
CA VAL A 365 20.91 -23.09 -0.82
C VAL A 365 19.58 -23.83 -0.89
N ALA A 366 18.80 -23.74 0.18
CA ALA A 366 17.41 -24.16 0.15
C ALA A 366 16.61 -23.17 -0.73
N PRO A 367 15.73 -23.63 -1.63
CA PRO A 367 14.70 -22.78 -2.23
C PRO A 367 13.79 -22.34 -1.07
N GLY A 368 14.01 -21.13 -0.57
CA GLY A 368 13.39 -20.61 0.65
C GLY A 368 14.24 -19.59 1.41
N ASP A 369 15.56 -19.53 1.17
CA ASP A 369 16.46 -18.60 1.87
C ASP A 369 16.66 -17.26 1.12
N ASN A 370 15.72 -16.90 0.25
CA ASN A 370 15.77 -15.64 -0.50
C ASN A 370 15.23 -14.50 0.37
N ARG A 371 15.92 -14.23 1.49
CA ARG A 371 15.67 -13.04 2.31
C ARG A 371 16.75 -12.01 2.03
N GLY A 372 16.39 -10.75 2.14
CA GLY A 372 17.35 -9.66 2.01
C GLY A 372 16.85 -8.40 2.68
N ASP A 373 17.79 -7.49 2.89
CA ASP A 373 17.53 -6.19 3.46
C ASP A 373 16.93 -5.28 2.40
N LEU A 374 15.65 -4.93 2.55
CA LEU A 374 14.94 -4.00 1.66
C LEU A 374 15.16 -2.57 2.14
N LEU A 375 15.71 -1.74 1.27
CA LEU A 375 16.02 -0.35 1.54
C LEU A 375 15.20 0.55 0.62
N VAL A 376 14.62 1.59 1.19
CA VAL A 376 13.88 2.65 0.51
C VAL A 376 14.61 3.95 0.78
N LEU A 377 15.10 4.60 -0.29
CA LEU A 377 15.74 5.92 -0.21
C LEU A 377 14.82 6.94 -0.86
N ILE A 378 14.56 8.03 -0.15
CA ILE A 378 13.67 9.10 -0.60
C ILE A 378 14.45 10.42 -0.54
N GLU A 379 14.65 11.01 -1.70
CA GLU A 379 15.32 12.31 -1.89
C GLU A 379 14.32 13.32 -2.45
N SER A 380 14.35 14.56 -1.96
CA SER A 380 13.59 15.66 -2.56
C SER A 380 14.47 16.39 -3.58
N LYS A 381 14.00 16.48 -4.81
CA LYS A 381 14.55 17.36 -5.84
C LYS A 381 13.71 18.61 -5.91
N ARG A 382 14.30 19.73 -5.51
CA ARG A 382 13.75 21.04 -5.86
C ARG A 382 13.91 21.20 -7.37
N ALA A 383 12.83 21.50 -8.08
CA ALA A 383 12.91 21.93 -9.46
C ALA A 383 13.72 23.24 -9.50
N THR A 384 15.03 23.16 -9.73
CA THR A 384 15.78 24.34 -10.13
C THR A 384 15.16 24.85 -11.42
N THR A 385 14.80 26.13 -11.44
CA THR A 385 14.30 26.89 -12.60
C THR A 385 15.38 27.03 -13.69
N ALA A 386 16.01 25.93 -14.10
CA ALA A 386 17.00 25.85 -15.16
C ALA A 386 16.32 25.64 -16.52
N LYS A 387 15.33 26.48 -16.85
CA LYS A 387 14.82 26.63 -18.22
C LYS A 387 14.39 28.06 -18.58
N ALA A 388 14.71 29.06 -17.75
CA ALA A 388 14.46 30.47 -18.05
C ALA A 388 15.67 31.25 -18.61
N SER A 389 16.91 30.72 -18.49
CA SER A 389 18.11 31.45 -18.93
C SER A 389 18.53 31.17 -20.39
N ALA A 390 17.99 30.13 -21.04
CA ALA A 390 18.34 29.81 -22.43
C ALA A 390 17.63 30.69 -23.49
N ALA A 391 16.69 31.56 -23.09
CA ALA A 391 15.92 32.41 -24.02
C ALA A 391 16.30 33.90 -24.00
N GLN A 392 17.26 34.33 -23.17
CA GLN A 392 17.65 35.76 -23.06
C GLN A 392 18.98 36.12 -23.73
N THR A 393 19.58 35.24 -24.54
CA THR A 393 20.74 35.57 -25.39
C THR A 393 20.39 35.71 -26.89
N ALA A 394 19.11 35.94 -27.22
CA ALA A 394 18.73 36.45 -28.55
C ALA A 394 18.68 37.98 -28.50
N THR A 395 19.87 38.58 -28.49
CA THR A 395 20.09 40.02 -28.45
C THR A 395 19.68 40.70 -29.75
N ARG A 396 18.63 41.53 -29.64
CA ARG A 396 18.33 42.83 -30.30
C ARG A 396 18.29 42.99 -31.83
N PRO A 397 17.35 43.84 -32.32
CA PRO A 397 17.21 44.18 -33.75
C PRO A 397 18.25 45.23 -34.17
N PHE A 398 18.84 45.04 -35.35
CA PHE A 398 19.71 46.04 -35.98
C PHE A 398 18.81 47.00 -36.80
N SER A 399 18.55 48.19 -36.25
CA SER A 399 17.99 49.30 -37.02
C SER A 399 19.12 50.00 -37.77
N ALA A 400 19.15 49.85 -39.10
CA ALA A 400 19.99 50.66 -39.97
C ALA A 400 19.16 51.85 -40.50
N SER A 401 19.43 53.03 -39.96
CA SER A 401 19.05 54.32 -40.54
C SER A 401 20.18 54.77 -41.46
N GLY A 402 19.84 55.22 -42.68
CA GLY A 402 20.79 55.59 -43.71
C GLY A 402 21.47 56.96 -43.52
N VAL A 403 22.31 57.28 -44.52
CA VAL A 403 22.99 58.55 -44.94
C VAL A 403 24.40 58.08 -45.38
N ARG A 404 24.88 58.24 -46.62
CA ARG A 404 24.73 59.26 -47.66
C ARG A 404 25.04 58.65 -49.03
#